data_AF-A0A9P7B1J4-F1
#
_entry.id   AF-A0A9P7B1J4-F1
#
_cell.length_a   1.000
_cell.length_b   1.000
_cell.length_c   1.000
_cell.angle_alpha   90.00
_cell.angle_beta   90.00
_cell.angle_gamma   90.00
#
_symmetry.space_group_name_H-M   'P 1'
#
loop_
_entity.id
_entity.type
_entity.pdbx_description
1 polymer ?
#
loop_
_entity_poly.entity_id
_entity_poly.type
_entity_poly.pdbx_seq_one_letter_code
_entity_poly.pdbx_strand_id
1 'polypeptide(L)'
;MAMAAEHAVTSALATSLPHSVGPEAAAKPPRAPLRMRHPDMTNMPDSSDSDHDASDSEGETTAVDDGTYNDDNYVRKVLAKEKPLPPITLGNLYKNINVISTLALTVVPALAIYGAFTTPVMWQTALWAVAYYFYTGLGITAGYHRLWAHRAYTASLPLQYFLALGGSGAVEGSIKWWSRGHRAHHRYTDTDLDPYSASKGFWWAHVGWMIVKPRRRPGVADVSDLSVNPVVQWQHRWYLPLIVGMGFVFPTVVAGLGWGDWRGGFFFAGAARLLFVHHSTFCVNSLAHWLGETPFDDKHSPKDHWVTALVTIGEGYHNFHHEFPQDYRNATKFYQWDPTKLFIRTASLLGLASQLKTFPDNEIRRGQFAMKLKAISRQAEEIQWPKDSNHLPVLTWDDFEAECKTRQLMVIGGFIHDVSTFIDEHPGGRALIKTRLGRDATTAFYGGVYDHSNGASNVLSRYRVGVISGGYEVEHMK
;
A
#
# COMPACT_ATOMS: atom_id res chain seq x y z
N MET A 1 43.78 -1.14 -8.20
CA MET A 1 43.92 -1.96 -6.97
C MET A 1 42.54 -2.48 -6.55
N ALA A 2 41.90 -3.22 -7.44
CA ALA A 2 40.57 -3.80 -7.29
C ALA A 2 40.49 -4.99 -8.24
N MET A 3 41.12 -6.12 -7.88
CA MET A 3 41.01 -7.38 -8.62
C MET A 3 41.56 -8.60 -7.84
N ALA A 4 41.45 -8.62 -6.50
CA ALA A 4 42.08 -9.68 -5.70
C ALA A 4 41.27 -10.16 -4.48
N ALA A 5 39.93 -10.18 -4.54
CA ALA A 5 39.12 -10.60 -3.39
C ALA A 5 37.86 -11.42 -3.75
N GLU A 6 37.91 -12.24 -4.80
CA GLU A 6 36.79 -13.14 -5.17
C GLU A 6 37.13 -14.64 -5.16
N HIS A 7 38.36 -15.01 -4.80
CA HIS A 7 38.84 -16.39 -4.97
C HIS A 7 38.82 -17.27 -3.71
N ALA A 8 38.10 -16.90 -2.64
CA ALA A 8 38.26 -17.55 -1.32
C ALA A 8 37.00 -18.18 -0.67
N VAL A 9 35.85 -18.32 -1.35
CA VAL A 9 34.63 -18.83 -0.68
C VAL A 9 33.95 -20.05 -1.35
N THR A 10 34.44 -20.53 -2.49
CA THR A 10 33.84 -21.69 -3.21
C THR A 10 34.54 -23.03 -2.97
N SER A 11 35.10 -23.27 -1.77
CA SER A 11 35.84 -24.51 -1.46
C SER A 11 35.32 -25.32 -0.25
N ALA A 12 34.18 -24.99 0.34
CA ALA A 12 33.72 -25.70 1.53
C ALA A 12 32.21 -25.96 1.51
N LEU A 13 31.75 -26.89 0.65
CA LEU A 13 30.44 -27.58 0.79
C LEU A 13 30.30 -28.74 -0.23
N ALA A 14 31.37 -29.50 -0.44
CA ALA A 14 31.37 -30.69 -1.30
C ALA A 14 31.83 -31.92 -0.53
N THR A 15 31.10 -32.31 0.51
CA THR A 15 31.28 -33.61 1.18
C THR A 15 30.03 -33.97 1.98
N SER A 16 29.07 -34.60 1.30
CA SER A 16 28.27 -35.72 1.83
C SER A 16 27.14 -36.06 0.87
N LEU A 17 27.22 -37.24 0.25
CA LEU A 17 26.18 -38.29 0.21
C LEU A 17 26.50 -39.33 -0.88
N PRO A 18 26.08 -40.61 -0.70
CA PRO A 18 26.76 -41.78 -1.25
C PRO A 18 26.21 -42.28 -2.60
N HIS A 19 27.04 -43.07 -3.27
CA HIS A 19 26.77 -43.79 -4.52
C HIS A 19 25.63 -44.83 -4.43
N SER A 20 24.76 -44.85 -5.44
CA SER A 20 24.29 -46.09 -6.09
C SER A 20 23.87 -45.80 -7.54
N VAL A 21 24.25 -46.70 -8.46
CA VAL A 21 24.05 -46.62 -9.92
C VAL A 21 23.00 -47.66 -10.33
N GLY A 22 22.08 -47.27 -11.23
CA GLY A 22 21.09 -48.12 -11.92
C GLY A 22 20.51 -47.38 -13.14
N PRO A 23 20.03 -48.08 -14.19
CA PRO A 23 20.34 -47.76 -15.60
C PRO A 23 19.44 -46.73 -16.29
N GLU A 24 19.98 -46.21 -17.40
CA GLU A 24 19.44 -45.19 -18.32
C GLU A 24 17.96 -45.35 -18.69
N ALA A 25 17.21 -44.26 -18.51
CA ALA A 25 15.94 -44.01 -19.20
C ALA A 25 16.13 -42.86 -20.21
N ALA A 26 15.79 -43.14 -21.46
CA ALA A 26 15.94 -42.25 -22.62
C ALA A 26 15.39 -40.83 -22.38
N ALA A 27 16.19 -39.82 -22.76
CA ALA A 27 15.84 -38.41 -22.68
C ALA A 27 14.64 -38.07 -23.57
N LYS A 28 13.59 -37.45 -22.99
CA LYS A 28 12.50 -36.80 -23.73
C LYS A 28 13.00 -35.46 -24.32
N PRO A 29 12.52 -35.06 -25.52
CA PRO A 29 12.88 -33.78 -26.13
C PRO A 29 12.33 -32.58 -25.33
N PRO A 30 12.93 -31.38 -25.48
CA PRO A 30 12.59 -30.22 -24.67
C PRO A 30 11.15 -29.75 -24.90
N ARG A 31 10.47 -29.41 -23.80
CA ARG A 31 9.14 -28.77 -23.83
C ARG A 31 9.23 -27.41 -24.53
N ALA A 32 8.31 -27.15 -25.44
CA ALA A 32 8.12 -25.84 -26.07
C ALA A 32 7.87 -24.74 -25.01
N PRO A 33 8.28 -23.49 -25.27
CA PRO A 33 8.09 -22.39 -24.33
C PRO A 33 6.60 -22.16 -24.04
N LEU A 34 6.28 -21.97 -22.76
CA LEU A 34 4.95 -21.61 -22.27
C LEU A 34 4.50 -20.30 -22.94
N ARG A 35 3.58 -20.41 -23.91
CA ARG A 35 2.83 -19.27 -24.44
C ARG A 35 1.93 -18.76 -23.33
N MET A 36 2.11 -17.52 -22.90
CA MET A 36 1.17 -16.88 -21.97
C MET A 36 -0.21 -16.82 -22.64
N ARG A 37 -1.18 -17.53 -22.06
CA ARG A 37 -2.60 -17.34 -22.39
C ARG A 37 -2.96 -15.91 -22.00
N HIS A 38 -3.57 -15.15 -22.91
CA HIS A 38 -4.32 -13.96 -22.53
C HIS A 38 -5.34 -14.37 -21.47
N PRO A 39 -5.52 -13.59 -20.38
CA PRO A 39 -6.56 -13.90 -19.41
C PRO A 39 -7.92 -13.87 -20.13
N ASP A 40 -8.65 -14.97 -19.99
CA ASP A 40 -10.03 -15.13 -20.40
C ASP A 40 -10.86 -14.03 -19.70
N MET A 41 -11.28 -13.01 -20.45
CA MET A 41 -12.10 -11.89 -19.96
C MET A 41 -13.60 -12.25 -19.91
N THR A 42 -13.94 -13.53 -19.95
CA THR A 42 -15.30 -14.09 -20.07
C THR A 42 -16.15 -14.00 -18.79
N ASN A 43 -15.70 -13.27 -17.76
CA ASN A 43 -16.45 -13.06 -16.51
C ASN A 43 -16.44 -11.59 -16.04
N MET A 44 -16.53 -10.64 -16.98
CA MET A 44 -17.00 -9.29 -16.67
C MET A 44 -18.52 -9.26 -16.86
N PRO A 45 -19.31 -8.71 -15.92
CA PRO A 45 -20.75 -8.59 -16.10
C PRO A 45 -21.05 -7.69 -17.31
N ASP A 46 -21.94 -8.20 -18.16
CA ASP A 46 -22.37 -7.63 -19.43
C ASP A 46 -22.93 -6.22 -19.24
N SER A 47 -22.38 -5.24 -19.96
CA SER A 47 -22.90 -3.87 -20.01
C SER A 47 -23.38 -3.56 -21.42
N SER A 48 -24.52 -4.14 -21.80
CA SER A 48 -25.26 -3.69 -22.97
C SER A 48 -26.76 -3.79 -22.70
N ASP A 49 -27.36 -2.67 -22.34
CA ASP A 49 -28.70 -2.28 -22.79
C ASP A 49 -28.79 -0.75 -22.70
N SER A 50 -28.66 -0.10 -23.85
CA SER A 50 -28.96 1.32 -24.01
C SER A 50 -29.82 1.47 -25.25
N ASP A 51 -31.10 1.75 -25.04
CA ASP A 51 -31.92 2.58 -25.92
C ASP A 51 -33.13 3.06 -25.12
N HIS A 52 -33.13 4.33 -24.71
CA HIS A 52 -34.30 5.21 -24.79
C HIS A 52 -33.95 6.67 -24.40
N ASP A 53 -34.11 7.53 -25.40
CA ASP A 53 -34.57 8.92 -25.40
C ASP A 53 -33.95 9.97 -24.46
N ALA A 54 -33.39 10.98 -25.12
CA ALA A 54 -32.90 12.22 -24.54
C ALA A 54 -34.03 13.12 -24.04
N SER A 55 -33.94 13.53 -22.77
CA SER A 55 -34.47 14.81 -22.30
C SER A 55 -33.67 15.29 -21.09
N ASP A 56 -33.20 16.54 -21.16
CA ASP A 56 -32.40 17.23 -20.15
C ASP A 56 -33.11 17.33 -18.78
N SER A 57 -32.45 16.85 -17.72
CA SER A 57 -32.66 17.36 -16.35
C SER A 57 -31.48 16.98 -15.44
N GLU A 58 -30.91 17.98 -14.76
CA GLU A 58 -29.88 17.83 -13.73
C GLU A 58 -30.32 16.83 -12.63
N GLY A 59 -29.51 15.80 -12.35
CA GLY A 59 -29.90 14.71 -11.44
C GLY A 59 -28.72 13.90 -10.87
N GLU A 60 -28.49 14.09 -9.57
CA GLU A 60 -28.11 13.13 -8.53
C GLU A 60 -27.52 11.76 -8.95
N THR A 61 -26.28 11.49 -8.53
CA THR A 61 -25.62 10.17 -8.67
C THR A 61 -26.30 9.11 -7.81
N THR A 62 -27.23 8.34 -8.37
CA THR A 62 -27.82 7.17 -7.71
C THR A 62 -26.87 5.98 -7.82
N ALA A 63 -26.31 5.57 -6.68
CA ALA A 63 -25.66 4.28 -6.53
C ALA A 63 -26.66 3.15 -6.79
N VAL A 64 -26.21 2.07 -7.44
CA VAL A 64 -26.97 0.83 -7.62
C VAL A 64 -27.31 0.28 -6.22
N ASP A 65 -28.58 0.40 -5.83
CA ASP A 65 -29.14 -0.11 -4.57
C ASP A 65 -29.69 -1.52 -4.82
N ASP A 66 -28.85 -2.53 -4.64
CA ASP A 66 -29.36 -3.89 -4.39
C ASP A 66 -29.70 -4.00 -2.89
N GLY A 67 -30.97 -3.76 -2.57
CA GLY A 67 -31.47 -3.57 -1.19
C GLY A 67 -31.32 -4.75 -0.20
N THR A 68 -30.40 -5.69 -0.43
CA THR A 68 -30.15 -6.86 0.43
C THR A 68 -28.85 -6.79 1.23
N TYR A 69 -27.81 -6.08 0.76
CA TYR A 69 -26.55 -5.92 1.51
C TYR A 69 -26.50 -4.68 2.41
N ASN A 70 -27.42 -3.75 2.20
CA ASN A 70 -27.39 -2.44 2.84
C ASN A 70 -27.70 -2.51 4.35
N ASP A 71 -28.47 -3.53 4.75
CA ASP A 71 -29.02 -3.67 6.08
C ASP A 71 -28.02 -4.22 7.11
N ASP A 72 -26.77 -4.51 6.76
CA ASP A 72 -25.71 -4.98 7.68
C ASP A 72 -24.53 -4.02 7.88
N ASN A 73 -24.57 -2.84 7.27
CA ASN A 73 -23.51 -1.85 7.45
C ASN A 73 -23.53 -1.23 8.85
N TYR A 74 -22.64 -1.72 9.74
CA TYR A 74 -22.51 -1.25 11.12
C TYR A 74 -22.29 0.27 11.21
N VAL A 75 -21.43 0.83 10.35
CA VAL A 75 -21.12 2.27 10.37
C VAL A 75 -22.38 3.07 10.07
N ARG A 76 -23.11 2.73 9.00
CA ARG A 76 -24.38 3.40 8.67
C ARG A 76 -25.39 3.30 9.82
N LYS A 77 -25.56 2.11 10.42
CA LYS A 77 -26.46 1.90 11.58
C LYS A 77 -26.10 2.78 12.78
N VAL A 78 -24.82 2.91 13.10
CA VAL A 78 -24.35 3.76 14.21
C VAL A 78 -24.59 5.24 13.89
N LEU A 79 -24.21 5.68 12.69
CA LEU A 79 -24.33 7.07 12.26
C LEU A 79 -25.79 7.53 12.12
N ALA A 80 -26.72 6.62 11.81
CA ALA A 80 -28.15 6.90 11.77
C ALA A 80 -28.74 7.14 13.17
N LYS A 81 -28.20 6.49 14.21
CA LYS A 81 -28.66 6.64 15.61
C LYS A 81 -28.00 7.80 16.33
N GLU A 82 -26.77 8.16 15.96
CA GLU A 82 -26.00 9.21 16.62
C GLU A 82 -26.15 10.56 15.91
N LYS A 83 -26.86 11.50 16.54
CA LYS A 83 -26.97 12.87 16.03
C LYS A 83 -25.63 13.60 16.20
N PRO A 84 -25.06 14.18 15.13
CA PRO A 84 -23.85 14.98 15.26
C PRO A 84 -24.14 16.24 16.07
N LEU A 85 -23.12 16.75 16.75
CA LEU A 85 -23.20 18.04 17.43
C LEU A 85 -23.46 19.19 16.40
N PRO A 86 -24.15 20.28 16.79
CA PRO A 86 -24.60 21.34 15.86
C PRO A 86 -23.48 21.99 15.03
N PRO A 87 -23.74 22.55 13.85
CA PRO A 87 -22.72 23.22 13.05
C PRO A 87 -21.91 24.27 13.84
N ILE A 88 -20.63 24.37 13.54
CA ILE A 88 -19.74 25.35 14.18
C ILE A 88 -20.06 26.73 13.59
N THR A 89 -20.32 27.69 14.47
CA THR A 89 -20.56 29.10 14.16
C THR A 89 -19.61 29.95 14.98
N LEU A 90 -19.39 31.21 14.59
CA LEU A 90 -18.56 32.14 15.38
C LEU A 90 -19.04 32.24 16.83
N GLY A 91 -20.36 32.22 17.06
CA GLY A 91 -20.97 32.31 18.39
C GLY A 91 -20.83 31.05 19.25
N ASN A 92 -20.47 29.89 18.69
CA ASN A 92 -20.30 28.64 19.45
C ASN A 92 -18.88 28.04 19.35
N LEU A 93 -17.97 28.70 18.64
CA LEU A 93 -16.61 28.21 18.39
C LEU A 93 -15.87 27.86 19.68
N TYR A 94 -15.91 28.75 20.69
CA TYR A 94 -15.27 28.54 21.99
C TYR A 94 -15.75 27.28 22.72
N LYS A 95 -17.01 26.83 22.51
CA LYS A 95 -17.54 25.59 23.09
C LYS A 95 -17.02 24.35 22.37
N ASN A 96 -16.63 24.48 21.11
CA ASN A 96 -16.20 23.39 20.25
C ASN A 96 -14.68 23.23 20.21
N ILE A 97 -13.90 24.15 20.78
CA ILE A 97 -12.44 24.01 20.89
C ILE A 97 -12.08 23.08 22.06
N ASN A 98 -11.17 22.14 21.79
CA ASN A 98 -10.50 21.34 22.80
C ASN A 98 -9.34 22.16 23.36
N VAL A 99 -9.60 22.86 24.46
CA VAL A 99 -8.68 23.83 25.07
C VAL A 99 -7.34 23.19 25.45
N ILE A 100 -7.34 21.97 25.99
CA ILE A 100 -6.11 21.31 26.45
C ILE A 100 -5.19 21.00 25.27
N SER A 101 -5.73 20.33 24.24
CA SER A 101 -4.96 20.02 23.04
C SER A 101 -4.53 21.27 22.31
N THR A 102 -5.39 22.29 22.25
CA THR A 102 -5.06 23.57 21.60
C THR A 102 -3.91 24.27 22.32
N LEU A 103 -3.94 24.35 23.66
CA LEU A 103 -2.85 24.94 24.42
C LEU A 103 -1.53 24.19 24.22
N ALA A 104 -1.54 22.85 24.21
CA ALA A 104 -0.34 22.07 23.93
C ALA A 104 0.21 22.37 22.52
N LEU A 105 -0.66 22.40 21.51
CA LEU A 105 -0.31 22.67 20.11
C LEU A 105 0.07 24.14 19.82
N THR A 106 -0.16 25.07 20.75
CA THR A 106 0.25 26.48 20.58
C THR A 106 1.41 26.89 21.48
N VAL A 107 1.40 26.45 22.75
CA VAL A 107 2.42 26.83 23.73
C VAL A 107 3.75 26.15 23.43
N VAL A 108 3.76 24.86 23.09
CA VAL A 108 5.02 24.14 22.80
C VAL A 108 5.74 24.74 21.57
N PRO A 109 5.07 24.98 20.43
CA PRO A 109 5.72 25.67 19.31
C PRO A 109 6.17 27.09 19.66
N ALA A 110 5.38 27.85 20.41
CA ALA A 110 5.77 29.19 20.85
C ALA A 110 7.04 29.17 21.72
N LEU A 111 7.15 28.21 22.65
CA LEU A 111 8.36 27.99 23.43
C LEU A 111 9.56 27.59 22.56
N ALA A 112 9.35 26.72 21.58
CA ALA A 112 10.41 26.32 20.64
C ALA A 112 10.92 27.52 19.82
N ILE A 113 10.02 28.34 19.28
CA ILE A 113 10.35 29.56 18.52
C ILE A 113 11.08 30.57 19.41
N TYR A 114 10.54 30.86 20.59
CA TYR A 114 11.18 31.74 21.57
C TYR A 114 12.58 31.23 21.94
N GLY A 115 12.71 29.92 22.16
CA GLY A 115 13.97 29.25 22.42
C GLY A 115 15.00 29.46 21.31
N ALA A 116 14.58 29.27 20.05
CA ALA A 116 15.43 29.45 18.88
C ALA A 116 16.00 30.87 18.75
N PHE A 117 15.26 31.90 19.18
CA PHE A 117 15.74 33.29 19.14
C PHE A 117 16.52 33.74 20.38
N THR A 118 16.37 33.05 21.52
CA THR A 118 16.89 33.54 22.81
C THR A 118 17.89 32.61 23.48
N THR A 119 18.17 31.45 22.91
CA THR A 119 19.03 30.44 23.51
C THR A 119 20.11 30.01 22.51
N PRO A 120 21.39 30.24 22.82
CA PRO A 120 22.49 29.74 21.99
C PRO A 120 22.44 28.21 21.88
N VAL A 121 22.70 27.68 20.69
CA VAL A 121 22.75 26.23 20.47
C VAL A 121 24.11 25.70 20.88
N MET A 122 24.16 24.88 21.92
CA MET A 122 25.32 24.04 22.22
C MET A 122 25.23 22.73 21.43
N TRP A 123 26.34 22.29 20.84
CA TRP A 123 26.34 21.11 19.97
C TRP A 123 25.97 19.83 20.74
N GLN A 124 26.34 19.72 22.02
CA GLN A 124 25.96 18.61 22.90
C GLN A 124 24.45 18.55 23.08
N THR A 125 23.82 19.70 23.32
CA THR A 125 22.35 19.83 23.43
C THR A 125 21.66 19.53 22.13
N ALA A 126 22.22 19.96 20.99
CA ALA A 126 21.67 19.63 19.68
C ALA A 126 21.70 18.11 19.43
N LEU A 127 22.83 17.46 19.67
CA LEU A 127 22.96 16.00 19.57
C LEU A 127 21.99 15.28 20.52
N TRP A 128 21.88 15.78 21.76
CA TRP A 128 20.94 15.23 22.75
C TRP A 128 19.50 15.38 22.31
N ALA A 129 19.10 16.54 21.79
CA ALA A 129 17.75 16.76 21.27
C ALA A 129 17.41 15.80 20.14
N VAL A 130 18.36 15.54 19.22
CA VAL A 130 18.19 14.57 18.13
C VAL A 130 18.12 13.12 18.65
N ALA A 131 19.01 12.73 19.57
CA ALA A 131 18.96 11.40 20.18
C ALA A 131 17.63 11.17 20.93
N TYR A 132 17.17 12.20 21.66
CA TYR A 132 15.93 12.15 22.42
C TYR A 132 14.69 12.19 21.51
N TYR A 133 14.76 12.87 20.36
CA TYR A 133 13.76 12.80 19.29
C TYR A 133 13.55 11.35 18.84
N PHE A 134 14.63 10.63 18.49
CA PHE A 134 14.51 9.23 18.06
C PHE A 134 14.05 8.30 19.19
N TYR A 135 14.49 8.51 20.43
CA TYR A 135 14.03 7.71 21.56
C TYR A 135 12.53 7.88 21.83
N THR A 136 12.04 9.12 21.87
CA THR A 136 10.61 9.39 22.06
C THR A 136 9.78 8.92 20.87
N GLY A 137 10.31 9.06 19.65
CA GLY A 137 9.76 8.47 18.43
C GLY A 137 9.63 6.94 18.52
N LEU A 138 10.67 6.21 18.95
CA LEU A 138 10.60 4.77 19.19
C LEU A 138 9.55 4.39 20.25
N GLY A 139 9.34 5.23 21.26
CA GLY A 139 8.26 5.07 22.22
C GLY A 139 6.87 5.03 21.58
N ILE A 140 6.66 5.84 20.54
CA ILE A 140 5.44 5.82 19.73
C ILE A 140 5.44 4.63 18.75
N THR A 141 6.45 4.52 17.90
CA THR A 141 6.47 3.56 16.79
C THR A 141 6.66 2.11 17.26
N ALA A 142 7.72 1.80 18.02
CA ALA A 142 7.93 0.45 18.55
C ALA A 142 6.95 0.14 19.69
N GLY A 143 6.68 1.12 20.56
CA GLY A 143 5.78 0.97 21.70
C GLY A 143 4.30 1.08 21.34
N TYR A 144 3.78 2.31 21.33
CA TYR A 144 2.33 2.58 21.31
C TYR A 144 1.65 1.94 20.11
N HIS A 145 2.33 2.00 18.96
CA HIS A 145 1.87 1.49 17.69
C HIS A 145 2.07 -0.02 17.55
N ARG A 146 3.30 -0.50 17.34
CA ARG A 146 3.54 -1.90 16.98
C ARG A 146 3.36 -2.87 18.15
N LEU A 147 3.80 -2.53 19.36
CA LEU A 147 3.66 -3.39 20.54
C LEU A 147 2.24 -3.39 21.09
N TRP A 148 1.70 -2.22 21.45
CA TRP A 148 0.42 -2.15 22.17
C TRP A 148 -0.80 -2.05 21.25
N ALA A 149 -0.80 -1.20 20.22
CA ALA A 149 -1.96 -1.10 19.33
C ALA A 149 -2.12 -2.33 18.43
N HIS A 150 -1.04 -2.83 17.84
CA HIS A 150 -1.09 -3.91 16.86
C HIS A 150 -0.66 -5.30 17.35
N ARG A 151 -0.02 -5.38 18.52
CA ARG A 151 0.45 -6.66 19.09
C ARG A 151 1.32 -7.43 18.09
N ALA A 152 2.21 -6.70 17.42
CA ALA A 152 3.08 -7.21 16.37
C ALA A 152 4.28 -8.00 16.94
N TYR A 153 4.58 -7.84 18.22
CA TYR A 153 5.60 -8.60 18.95
C TYR A 153 5.31 -8.59 20.46
N THR A 154 6.04 -9.40 21.22
CA THR A 154 6.05 -9.39 22.69
C THR A 154 7.35 -8.82 23.21
N ALA A 155 7.29 -8.06 24.31
CA ALA A 155 8.45 -7.38 24.90
C ALA A 155 8.65 -7.79 26.36
N SER A 156 9.92 -7.91 26.78
CA SER A 156 10.29 -8.08 28.19
C SER A 156 9.85 -6.87 29.03
N LEU A 157 9.69 -7.04 30.34
CA LEU A 157 9.29 -5.95 31.24
C LEU A 157 10.22 -4.72 31.14
N PRO A 158 11.56 -4.86 31.14
CA PRO A 158 12.45 -3.71 30.95
C PRO A 158 12.19 -2.95 29.65
N LEU A 159 11.98 -3.67 28.54
CA LEU A 159 11.69 -3.05 27.25
C LEU A 159 10.32 -2.35 27.25
N GLN A 160 9.30 -2.93 27.90
CA GLN A 160 7.99 -2.29 28.05
C GLN A 160 8.10 -0.96 28.81
N TYR A 161 8.81 -0.90 29.94
CA TYR A 161 9.02 0.34 30.68
C TYR A 161 9.84 1.36 29.88
N PHE A 162 10.90 0.92 29.20
CA PHE A 162 11.72 1.78 28.34
C PHE A 162 10.87 2.47 27.25
N LEU A 163 10.01 1.73 26.57
CA LEU A 163 9.11 2.26 25.53
C LEU A 163 7.98 3.10 26.12
N ALA A 164 7.44 2.71 27.27
CA ALA A 164 6.38 3.47 27.95
C ALA A 164 6.84 4.86 28.40
N LEU A 165 8.07 4.95 28.91
CA LEU A 165 8.73 6.21 29.26
C LEU A 165 9.02 7.05 28.02
N GLY A 166 9.54 6.44 26.95
CA GLY A 166 9.80 7.12 25.68
C GLY A 166 8.53 7.73 25.07
N GLY A 167 7.44 6.94 25.00
CA GLY A 167 6.16 7.42 24.49
C GLY A 167 5.51 8.48 25.38
N SER A 168 5.77 8.45 26.70
CA SER A 168 5.34 9.53 27.60
C SER A 168 6.09 10.84 27.29
N GLY A 169 7.35 10.78 26.87
CA GLY A 169 8.12 11.94 26.42
C GLY A 169 7.64 12.57 25.10
N ALA A 170 6.85 11.83 24.31
CA ALA A 170 6.19 12.34 23.10
C ALA A 170 4.88 13.10 23.39
N VAL A 171 4.28 12.93 24.58
CA VAL A 171 3.11 13.72 25.03
C VAL A 171 1.89 13.59 24.07
N GLU A 172 1.54 12.37 23.66
CA GLU A 172 0.46 12.10 22.68
C GLU A 172 -0.76 11.35 23.28
N GLY A 173 -0.98 11.46 24.58
CA GLY A 173 -1.92 10.65 25.34
C GLY A 173 -1.28 9.39 25.94
N SER A 174 -1.94 8.77 26.91
CA SER A 174 -1.47 7.51 27.50
C SER A 174 -1.53 6.36 26.49
N ILE A 175 -0.76 5.29 26.71
CA ILE A 175 -0.77 4.08 25.86
C ILE A 175 -2.21 3.62 25.59
N LYS A 176 -3.02 3.48 26.64
CA LYS A 176 -4.42 3.03 26.54
C LYS A 176 -5.27 3.95 25.66
N TRP A 177 -5.11 5.26 25.80
CA TRP A 177 -5.90 6.23 25.04
C TRP A 177 -5.47 6.27 23.56
N TRP A 178 -4.16 6.32 23.32
CA TRP A 178 -3.57 6.36 21.98
C TRP A 178 -3.91 5.08 21.20
N SER A 179 -3.66 3.91 21.78
CA SER A 179 -3.94 2.63 21.12
C SER A 179 -5.44 2.41 20.87
N ARG A 180 -6.33 2.92 21.74
CA ARG A 180 -7.79 2.90 21.47
C ARG A 180 -8.13 3.71 20.22
N GLY A 181 -7.59 4.93 20.11
CA GLY A 181 -7.79 5.80 18.95
C GLY A 181 -7.26 5.16 17.68
N HIS A 182 -6.04 4.62 17.74
CA HIS A 182 -5.38 3.98 16.60
C HIS A 182 -6.09 2.72 16.13
N ARG A 183 -6.55 1.85 17.05
CA ARG A 183 -7.37 0.68 16.68
C ARG A 183 -8.71 1.09 16.05
N ALA A 184 -9.33 2.18 16.53
CA ALA A 184 -10.54 2.71 15.93
C ALA A 184 -10.28 3.28 14.52
N HIS A 185 -9.15 3.97 14.33
CA HIS A 185 -8.72 4.45 13.03
C HIS A 185 -8.62 3.29 12.02
N HIS A 186 -7.85 2.24 12.29
CA HIS A 186 -7.75 1.08 11.38
C HIS A 186 -9.09 0.39 11.09
N ARG A 187 -9.98 0.31 12.09
CA ARG A 187 -11.26 -0.38 11.93
C ARG A 187 -12.26 0.43 11.10
N TYR A 188 -12.15 1.75 11.15
CA TYR A 188 -13.14 2.66 10.60
C TYR A 188 -12.52 3.66 9.60
N THR A 189 -11.35 3.34 9.04
CA THR A 189 -10.55 4.21 8.16
C THR A 189 -11.43 4.90 7.14
N ASP A 190 -11.22 6.20 6.96
CA ASP A 190 -11.95 7.06 6.01
C ASP A 190 -13.45 7.24 6.25
N THR A 191 -13.99 6.69 7.35
CA THR A 191 -15.40 6.91 7.74
C THR A 191 -15.56 8.00 8.79
N ASP A 192 -16.80 8.37 9.07
CA ASP A 192 -17.15 9.34 10.10
C ASP A 192 -16.89 8.85 11.55
N LEU A 193 -16.61 7.55 11.72
CA LEU A 193 -16.22 6.94 13.00
C LEU A 193 -14.70 6.88 13.21
N ASP A 194 -13.91 7.21 12.19
CA ASP A 194 -12.47 7.39 12.32
C ASP A 194 -12.16 8.69 13.09
N PRO A 195 -11.43 8.63 14.23
CA PRO A 195 -11.12 9.79 15.05
C PRO A 195 -10.39 10.92 14.31
N TYR A 196 -9.61 10.61 13.27
CA TYR A 196 -8.79 11.58 12.52
C TYR A 196 -8.83 11.33 11.01
N SER A 197 -10.01 10.95 10.52
CA SER A 197 -10.30 10.65 9.12
C SER A 197 -9.67 11.62 8.11
N ALA A 198 -8.89 11.07 7.18
CA ALA A 198 -8.23 11.82 6.11
C ALA A 198 -9.24 12.40 5.09
N SER A 199 -10.43 11.79 4.97
CA SER A 199 -11.52 12.26 4.10
C SER A 199 -12.04 13.65 4.46
N LYS A 200 -11.78 14.13 5.69
CA LYS A 200 -12.13 15.49 6.15
C LYS A 200 -11.12 16.56 5.74
N GLY A 201 -10.06 16.18 5.03
CA GLY A 201 -9.04 17.08 4.50
C GLY A 201 -7.69 16.96 5.19
N PHE A 202 -6.63 17.34 4.49
CA PHE A 202 -5.24 17.25 4.96
C PHE A 202 -5.02 17.92 6.32
N TRP A 203 -5.43 19.18 6.46
CA TRP A 203 -5.22 19.95 7.69
C TRP A 203 -6.07 19.44 8.86
N TRP A 204 -7.24 18.86 8.56
CA TRP A 204 -8.05 18.20 9.57
C TRP A 204 -7.31 17.01 10.17
N ALA A 205 -6.80 16.11 9.32
CA ALA A 205 -6.07 14.92 9.76
C ALA A 205 -4.70 15.25 10.39
N HIS A 206 -4.06 16.34 9.96
CA HIS A 206 -2.77 16.79 10.53
C HIS A 206 -2.96 17.36 11.96
N VAL A 207 -3.82 18.36 12.14
CA VAL A 207 -3.98 19.05 13.44
C VAL A 207 -5.42 19.35 13.84
N GLY A 208 -6.33 19.52 12.87
CA GLY A 208 -7.69 19.98 13.13
C GLY A 208 -8.50 19.07 14.06
N TRP A 209 -8.33 17.75 13.94
CA TRP A 209 -9.03 16.76 14.77
C TRP A 209 -8.70 16.87 16.28
N MET A 210 -7.55 17.42 16.62
CA MET A 210 -7.15 17.64 18.02
C MET A 210 -7.68 18.97 18.57
N ILE A 211 -7.80 19.98 17.71
CA ILE A 211 -8.26 21.33 18.08
C ILE A 211 -9.77 21.36 18.24
N VAL A 212 -10.50 20.71 17.34
CA VAL A 212 -11.97 20.74 17.31
C VAL A 212 -12.54 19.49 17.96
N LYS A 213 -13.46 19.66 18.92
CA LYS A 213 -14.17 18.55 19.56
C LYS A 213 -14.89 17.71 18.50
N PRO A 214 -14.75 16.38 18.54
CA PRO A 214 -15.32 15.50 17.51
C PRO A 214 -16.84 15.67 17.47
N ARG A 215 -17.41 15.72 16.25
CA ARG A 215 -18.85 15.94 16.05
C ARG A 215 -19.67 14.72 16.47
N ARG A 216 -19.07 13.54 16.40
CA ARG A 216 -19.61 12.22 16.76
C ARG A 216 -18.60 11.50 17.62
N ARG A 217 -19.04 10.50 18.39
CA ARG A 217 -18.12 9.65 19.15
C ARG A 217 -17.30 8.79 18.18
N PRO A 218 -15.97 8.72 18.35
CA PRO A 218 -15.15 7.78 17.59
C PRO A 218 -15.65 6.35 17.78
N GLY A 219 -15.46 5.53 16.75
CA GLY A 219 -15.89 4.14 16.75
C GLY A 219 -15.27 3.30 17.88
N VAL A 220 -15.93 2.18 18.19
CA VAL A 220 -15.52 1.30 19.29
C VAL A 220 -14.36 0.40 18.87
N ALA A 221 -13.31 0.38 19.68
CA ALA A 221 -12.19 -0.55 19.57
C ALA A 221 -12.02 -1.32 20.88
N ASP A 222 -11.75 -2.62 20.78
CA ASP A 222 -11.41 -3.44 21.94
C ASP A 222 -10.04 -3.01 22.51
N VAL A 223 -9.97 -2.87 23.83
CA VAL A 223 -8.78 -2.50 24.61
C VAL A 223 -8.71 -3.29 25.92
N SER A 224 -9.37 -4.46 25.96
CA SER A 224 -9.39 -5.37 27.11
C SER A 224 -7.98 -5.83 27.48
N ASP A 225 -7.17 -6.19 26.49
CA ASP A 225 -5.75 -6.56 26.63
C ASP A 225 -4.89 -5.44 27.25
N LEU A 226 -5.11 -4.19 26.84
CA LEU A 226 -4.43 -3.02 27.40
C LEU A 226 -4.86 -2.75 28.84
N SER A 227 -6.11 -3.10 29.17
CA SER A 227 -6.68 -2.88 30.49
C SER A 227 -6.16 -3.87 31.53
N VAL A 228 -5.56 -4.99 31.13
CA VAL A 228 -4.96 -5.98 32.04
C VAL A 228 -3.43 -5.92 32.09
N ASN A 229 -2.77 -5.18 31.20
CA ASN A 229 -1.32 -5.03 31.20
C ASN A 229 -0.87 -4.09 32.36
N PRO A 230 -0.05 -4.55 33.33
CA PRO A 230 0.36 -3.74 34.48
C PRO A 230 1.17 -2.49 34.12
N VAL A 231 2.02 -2.54 33.09
CA VAL A 231 2.82 -1.39 32.63
C VAL A 231 1.90 -0.33 32.03
N VAL A 232 0.91 -0.75 31.24
CA VAL A 232 -0.09 0.16 30.65
C VAL A 232 -0.94 0.80 31.73
N GLN A 233 -1.39 0.03 32.73
CA GLN A 233 -2.14 0.57 33.87
C GLN A 233 -1.31 1.58 34.68
N TRP A 234 -0.06 1.26 34.98
CA TRP A 234 0.86 2.15 35.67
C TRP A 234 1.05 3.46 34.88
N GLN A 235 1.36 3.36 33.59
CA GLN A 235 1.60 4.51 32.73
C GLN A 235 0.36 5.39 32.60
N HIS A 236 -0.82 4.78 32.46
CA HIS A 236 -2.09 5.50 32.38
C HIS A 236 -2.43 6.21 33.70
N ARG A 237 -2.19 5.56 34.85
CA ARG A 237 -2.40 6.15 36.18
C ARG A 237 -1.48 7.34 36.45
N TRP A 238 -0.22 7.23 36.06
CA TRP A 238 0.83 8.23 36.32
C TRP A 238 1.09 9.14 35.13
N TYR A 239 0.18 9.19 34.16
CA TYR A 239 0.44 9.82 32.87
C TYR A 239 0.84 11.29 32.98
N LEU A 240 0.12 12.08 33.79
CA LEU A 240 0.38 13.52 33.92
C LEU A 240 1.78 13.82 34.49
N PRO A 241 2.22 13.22 35.61
CA PRO A 241 3.62 13.34 36.04
C PRO A 241 4.63 12.85 35.00
N LEU A 242 4.33 11.74 34.31
CA LEU A 242 5.25 11.16 33.33
C LEU A 242 5.47 12.07 32.11
N ILE A 243 4.44 12.76 31.60
CA ILE A 243 4.62 13.67 30.46
C ILE A 243 5.40 14.93 30.84
N VAL A 244 5.25 15.43 32.07
CA VAL A 244 6.07 16.57 32.54
C VAL A 244 7.51 16.11 32.76
N GLY A 245 7.67 14.95 33.41
CA GLY A 245 8.94 14.31 33.70
C GLY A 245 9.74 14.01 32.43
N MET A 246 9.18 13.22 31.52
CA MET A 246 9.86 12.80 30.29
C MET A 246 9.80 13.87 29.18
N GLY A 247 8.74 14.68 29.11
CA GLY A 247 8.60 15.69 28.07
C GLY A 247 9.52 16.90 28.26
N PHE A 248 9.80 17.31 29.50
CA PHE A 248 10.59 18.53 29.77
C PHE A 248 11.67 18.34 30.83
N VAL A 249 11.36 17.75 31.99
CA VAL A 249 12.30 17.72 33.12
C VAL A 249 13.53 16.88 32.79
N PHE A 250 13.34 15.65 32.32
CA PHE A 250 14.42 14.72 31.98
C PHE A 250 15.39 15.28 30.93
N PRO A 251 14.94 15.73 29.73
CA PRO A 251 15.87 16.26 28.74
C PRO A 251 16.59 17.53 29.24
N THR A 252 15.93 18.35 30.06
CA THR A 252 16.52 19.56 30.67
C THR A 252 17.60 19.21 31.69
N VAL A 253 17.32 18.27 32.60
CA VAL A 253 18.24 17.84 33.65
C VAL A 253 19.47 17.15 33.06
N VAL A 254 19.31 16.33 32.02
CA VAL A 254 20.43 15.69 31.33
C VAL A 254 21.39 16.73 30.75
N ALA A 255 20.88 17.76 30.05
CA ALA A 255 21.72 18.81 29.51
C ALA A 255 22.35 19.70 30.59
N GLY A 256 21.55 20.06 31.60
CA GLY A 256 21.96 20.90 32.72
C GLY A 256 23.05 20.28 33.59
N LEU A 257 22.89 19.01 33.97
CA LEU A 257 23.89 18.28 34.78
C LEU A 257 25.05 17.75 33.93
N GLY A 258 24.81 17.41 32.67
CA GLY A 258 25.83 16.81 31.79
C GLY A 258 26.86 17.83 31.30
N TRP A 259 26.40 18.98 30.80
CA TRP A 259 27.29 20.00 30.23
C TRP A 259 26.86 21.45 30.54
N GLY A 260 26.06 21.65 31.58
CA GLY A 260 25.70 22.97 32.09
C GLY A 260 24.59 23.71 31.34
N ASP A 261 23.98 23.10 30.30
CA ASP A 261 23.03 23.79 29.42
C ASP A 261 21.57 23.55 29.81
N TRP A 262 21.18 24.08 30.97
CA TRP A 262 19.79 24.00 31.45
C TRP A 262 18.80 24.64 30.48
N ARG A 263 19.17 25.79 29.92
CA ARG A 263 18.28 26.58 29.07
C ARG A 263 18.11 25.90 27.70
N GLY A 264 19.19 25.42 27.09
CA GLY A 264 19.11 24.66 25.85
C GLY A 264 18.44 23.31 26.05
N GLY A 265 18.64 22.64 27.18
CA GLY A 265 17.92 21.43 27.56
C GLY A 265 16.39 21.63 27.56
N PHE A 266 15.92 22.75 28.12
CA PHE A 266 14.49 23.08 28.14
C PHE A 266 13.94 23.46 26.76
N PHE A 267 14.61 24.37 26.04
CA PHE A 267 14.08 24.90 24.79
C PHE A 267 14.31 24.00 23.58
N PHE A 268 15.49 23.40 23.44
CA PHE A 268 15.81 22.55 22.30
C PHE A 268 15.45 21.08 22.55
N ALA A 269 15.98 20.46 23.62
CA ALA A 269 15.70 19.05 23.92
C ALA A 269 14.30 18.82 24.51
N GLY A 270 13.71 19.84 25.14
CA GLY A 270 12.31 19.90 25.57
C GLY A 270 11.37 20.35 24.45
N ALA A 271 11.21 21.67 24.29
CA ALA A 271 10.16 22.26 23.44
C ALA A 271 10.34 21.98 21.94
N ALA A 272 11.49 22.29 21.34
CA ALA A 272 11.70 22.13 19.90
C ALA A 272 11.63 20.67 19.47
N ARG A 273 12.27 19.77 20.21
CA ARG A 273 12.16 18.33 19.96
C ARG A 273 10.72 17.84 20.07
N LEU A 274 9.93 18.31 21.04
CA LEU A 274 8.51 17.93 21.15
C LEU A 274 7.69 18.40 19.94
N LEU A 275 7.92 19.64 19.49
CA LEU A 275 7.34 20.17 18.24
C LEU A 275 7.62 19.25 17.04
N PHE A 276 8.88 18.83 16.85
CA PHE A 276 9.24 17.95 15.74
C PHE A 276 8.62 16.55 15.86
N VAL A 277 8.61 15.95 17.06
CA VAL A 277 7.95 14.64 17.29
C VAL A 277 6.47 14.71 16.94
N HIS A 278 5.77 15.74 17.40
CA HIS A 278 4.35 15.95 17.12
C HIS A 278 4.09 16.02 15.61
N HIS A 279 4.79 16.88 14.88
CA HIS A 279 4.59 16.99 13.43
C HIS A 279 5.01 15.72 12.66
N SER A 280 6.04 15.00 13.13
CA SER A 280 6.39 13.68 12.60
C SER A 280 5.21 12.71 12.74
N THR A 281 4.61 12.59 13.92
CA THR A 281 3.43 11.71 14.11
C THR A 281 2.23 12.20 13.29
N PHE A 282 1.96 13.50 13.25
CA PHE A 282 0.81 14.05 12.53
C PHE A 282 0.92 13.84 11.01
N CYS A 283 2.14 13.78 10.47
CA CYS A 283 2.39 13.40 9.08
C CYS A 283 1.90 11.97 8.77
N VAL A 284 1.85 11.05 9.74
CA VAL A 284 1.30 9.70 9.51
C VAL A 284 -0.20 9.80 9.19
N ASN A 285 -0.96 10.57 9.96
CA ASN A 285 -2.40 10.73 9.74
C ASN A 285 -2.73 11.56 8.48
N SER A 286 -1.82 12.40 8.04
CA SER A 286 -2.05 13.36 6.94
C SER A 286 -1.24 12.98 5.69
N LEU A 287 0.06 13.24 5.68
CA LEU A 287 0.93 12.97 4.54
C LEU A 287 0.85 11.52 4.06
N ALA A 288 0.76 10.55 4.97
CA ALA A 288 0.67 9.13 4.62
C ALA A 288 -0.69 8.68 4.07
N HIS A 289 -1.70 9.56 4.04
CA HIS A 289 -2.98 9.33 3.36
C HIS A 289 -3.12 10.13 2.06
N TRP A 290 -2.19 11.04 1.77
CA TRP A 290 -2.27 11.99 0.65
C TRP A 290 -1.16 11.79 -0.37
N LEU A 291 0.07 11.53 0.08
CA LEU A 291 1.25 11.42 -0.78
C LEU A 291 1.71 9.96 -0.85
N GLY A 292 1.83 9.42 -2.07
CA GLY A 292 2.40 8.11 -2.33
C GLY A 292 1.53 7.18 -3.19
N GLU A 293 1.91 5.92 -3.19
CA GLU A 293 1.32 4.86 -3.99
C GLU A 293 0.46 3.92 -3.14
N THR A 294 -0.39 3.14 -3.79
CA THR A 294 -1.23 2.10 -3.15
C THR A 294 -0.84 0.71 -3.66
N PRO A 295 0.37 0.21 -3.32
CA PRO A 295 0.88 -1.05 -3.86
C PRO A 295 0.16 -2.30 -3.35
N PHE A 296 -0.67 -2.22 -2.30
CA PHE A 296 -1.34 -3.37 -1.69
C PHE A 296 -2.86 -3.33 -1.84
N ASP A 297 -3.49 -2.19 -1.60
CA ASP A 297 -4.93 -1.98 -1.78
C ASP A 297 -5.24 -0.49 -2.01
N ASP A 298 -6.24 -0.15 -2.82
CA ASP A 298 -6.64 1.23 -3.14
C ASP A 298 -8.08 1.57 -2.72
N LYS A 299 -8.71 0.78 -1.84
CA LYS A 299 -10.06 1.06 -1.33
C LYS A 299 -10.08 2.17 -0.30
N HIS A 300 -8.98 2.34 0.43
CA HIS A 300 -8.79 3.38 1.44
C HIS A 300 -7.62 4.30 1.08
N SER A 301 -7.56 5.44 1.74
CA SER A 301 -6.59 6.50 1.50
C SER A 301 -5.12 6.25 1.90
N PRO A 302 -4.74 5.30 2.79
CA PRO A 302 -3.33 5.07 3.16
C PRO A 302 -2.42 4.81 1.95
N LYS A 303 -1.23 5.41 1.96
CA LYS A 303 -0.25 5.41 0.87
C LYS A 303 1.15 5.07 1.37
N ASP A 304 1.90 4.40 0.53
CA ASP A 304 3.32 4.16 0.71
C ASP A 304 4.15 5.29 0.08
N HIS A 305 5.00 5.93 0.89
CA HIS A 305 5.90 6.96 0.38
C HIS A 305 7.19 7.07 1.21
N TRP A 306 8.34 7.07 0.53
CA TRP A 306 9.65 7.05 1.20
C TRP A 306 9.98 8.35 1.92
N VAL A 307 9.57 9.52 1.40
CA VAL A 307 9.75 10.81 2.12
C VAL A 307 8.91 10.83 3.38
N THR A 308 7.69 10.29 3.31
CA THR A 308 6.83 10.15 4.48
C THR A 308 7.52 9.25 5.49
N ALA A 309 8.07 8.11 5.07
CA ALA A 309 8.80 7.23 5.96
C ALA A 309 10.02 7.91 6.61
N LEU A 310 10.74 8.76 5.88
CA LEU A 310 11.87 9.51 6.43
C LEU A 310 11.42 10.45 7.55
N VAL A 311 10.40 11.26 7.32
CA VAL A 311 9.92 12.25 8.30
C VAL A 311 9.14 11.62 9.46
N THR A 312 8.66 10.37 9.30
CA THR A 312 7.88 9.64 10.31
C THR A 312 8.62 8.45 10.94
N ILE A 313 9.95 8.39 10.87
CA ILE A 313 10.75 7.35 11.55
C ILE A 313 10.37 5.92 11.08
N GLY A 314 9.99 5.78 9.81
CA GLY A 314 9.64 4.50 9.17
C GLY A 314 8.14 4.24 9.03
N GLU A 315 7.27 5.14 9.49
CA GLU A 315 5.82 4.94 9.49
C GLU A 315 5.12 5.30 8.16
N GLY A 316 5.86 5.69 7.13
CA GLY A 316 5.31 6.16 5.85
C GLY A 316 5.06 5.09 4.80
N TYR A 317 5.33 3.82 5.07
CA TYR A 317 4.81 2.70 4.27
C TYR A 317 3.42 2.33 4.79
N HIS A 318 2.50 3.28 4.67
CA HIS A 318 1.24 3.27 5.38
C HIS A 318 0.18 2.42 4.67
N ASN A 319 0.28 2.25 3.36
CA ASN A 319 -0.59 1.32 2.61
C ASN A 319 -0.29 -0.12 3.03
N PHE A 320 0.99 -0.50 3.13
CA PHE A 320 1.38 -1.81 3.67
C PHE A 320 0.85 -2.00 5.10
N HIS A 321 1.04 -0.98 5.94
CA HIS A 321 0.66 -1.04 7.34
C HIS A 321 -0.86 -1.22 7.54
N HIS A 322 -1.70 -0.53 6.75
CA HIS A 322 -3.15 -0.68 6.83
C HIS A 322 -3.64 -2.04 6.32
N GLU A 323 -2.96 -2.60 5.30
CA GLU A 323 -3.30 -3.94 4.78
C GLU A 323 -2.84 -5.06 5.74
N PHE A 324 -1.65 -4.91 6.35
CA PHE A 324 -1.02 -5.94 7.19
C PHE A 324 -0.68 -5.40 8.59
N PRO A 325 -1.67 -4.96 9.38
CA PRO A 325 -1.45 -4.18 10.60
C PRO A 325 -0.71 -4.94 11.71
N GLN A 326 -0.70 -6.28 11.70
CA GLN A 326 0.03 -7.07 12.69
C GLN A 326 1.49 -7.37 12.31
N ASP A 327 1.96 -6.98 11.13
CA ASP A 327 3.38 -7.13 10.79
C ASP A 327 4.21 -6.16 11.65
N TYR A 328 5.31 -6.63 12.25
CA TYR A 328 6.17 -5.74 13.03
C TYR A 328 6.96 -4.75 12.14
N ARG A 329 6.93 -4.93 10.82
CA ARG A 329 7.59 -4.09 9.82
C ARG A 329 6.53 -3.22 9.15
N ASN A 330 6.82 -1.95 8.93
CA ASN A 330 6.09 -1.19 7.91
C ASN A 330 6.79 -1.30 6.56
N ALA A 331 8.13 -1.39 6.59
CA ALA A 331 8.96 -1.62 5.42
C ALA A 331 9.32 -3.10 5.27
N THR A 332 8.71 -3.80 4.32
CA THR A 332 9.01 -5.22 4.04
C THR A 332 10.37 -5.43 3.38
N LYS A 333 10.82 -4.50 2.54
CA LYS A 333 12.08 -4.63 1.81
C LYS A 333 13.25 -4.17 2.68
N PHE A 334 14.43 -4.74 2.47
CA PHE A 334 15.61 -4.45 3.29
C PHE A 334 16.12 -3.01 3.13
N TYR A 335 16.01 -2.43 1.92
CA TYR A 335 16.47 -1.07 1.61
C TYR A 335 15.47 0.03 1.99
N GLN A 336 14.24 -0.33 2.33
CA GLN A 336 13.22 0.62 2.73
C GLN A 336 13.49 1.12 4.15
N TRP A 337 13.40 2.44 4.33
CA TRP A 337 13.71 3.13 5.58
C TRP A 337 12.69 2.82 6.67
N ASP A 338 13.11 2.04 7.66
CA ASP A 338 12.31 1.71 8.85
C ASP A 338 13.26 1.43 10.02
N PRO A 339 13.72 2.48 10.72
CA PRO A 339 14.61 2.33 11.87
C PRO A 339 13.92 1.59 13.03
N THR A 340 12.58 1.67 13.13
CA THR A 340 11.78 0.95 14.13
C THR A 340 11.85 -0.56 13.94
N LYS A 341 11.77 -1.05 12.69
CA LYS A 341 12.01 -2.47 12.34
C LYS A 341 13.38 -2.93 12.80
N LEU A 342 14.42 -2.13 12.54
CA LEU A 342 15.79 -2.47 12.95
C LEU A 342 15.92 -2.51 14.48
N PHE A 343 15.34 -1.54 15.19
CA PHE A 343 15.31 -1.52 16.65
C PHE A 343 14.64 -2.77 17.22
N ILE A 344 13.44 -3.13 16.76
CA ILE A 344 12.70 -4.31 17.24
C ILE A 344 13.48 -5.60 16.96
N ARG A 345 14.08 -5.72 15.76
CA ARG A 345 14.91 -6.88 15.41
C ARG A 345 16.13 -7.00 16.32
N THR A 346 16.82 -5.89 16.60
CA THR A 346 17.96 -5.88 17.52
C THR A 346 17.55 -6.23 18.94
N ALA A 347 16.44 -5.66 19.45
CA ALA A 347 15.88 -6.05 20.74
C ALA A 347 15.55 -7.54 20.79
N SER A 348 15.12 -8.15 19.68
CA SER A 348 14.86 -9.58 19.62
C SER A 348 16.14 -10.42 19.70
N LEU A 349 17.19 -10.01 18.99
CA LEU A 349 18.52 -10.65 19.08
C LEU A 349 19.11 -10.57 20.49
N LEU A 350 18.80 -9.52 21.24
CA LEU A 350 19.20 -9.35 22.64
C LEU A 350 18.27 -10.06 23.65
N GLY A 351 17.24 -10.78 23.18
CA GLY A 351 16.28 -11.48 24.04
C GLY A 351 15.28 -10.56 24.75
N LEU A 352 15.20 -9.28 24.38
CA LEU A 352 14.26 -8.31 24.95
C LEU A 352 12.91 -8.29 24.22
N ALA A 353 12.88 -8.77 22.97
CA ALA A 353 11.66 -8.93 22.18
C ALA A 353 11.54 -10.36 21.61
N SER A 354 10.32 -10.85 21.47
CA SER A 354 10.03 -12.18 20.95
C SER A 354 8.72 -12.18 20.16
N GLN A 355 8.42 -13.29 19.48
CA GLN A 355 7.19 -13.46 18.68
C GLN A 355 6.96 -12.32 17.67
N LEU A 356 8.02 -11.89 16.99
CA LEU A 356 7.93 -10.89 15.92
C LEU A 356 7.07 -11.45 14.79
N LYS A 357 5.89 -10.86 14.59
CA LYS A 357 4.94 -11.30 13.57
C LYS A 357 5.29 -10.73 12.21
N THR A 358 5.27 -11.59 11.21
CA THR A 358 5.42 -11.21 9.80
C THR A 358 4.37 -11.93 8.98
N PHE A 359 3.79 -11.24 7.99
CA PHE A 359 2.91 -11.91 7.03
C PHE A 359 3.72 -12.77 6.04
N PRO A 360 3.18 -13.89 5.55
CA PRO A 360 3.83 -14.71 4.54
C PRO A 360 4.12 -13.92 3.27
N ASP A 361 5.33 -14.04 2.73
CA ASP A 361 5.75 -13.32 1.51
C ASP A 361 4.82 -13.56 0.32
N ASN A 362 4.22 -14.75 0.22
CA ASN A 362 3.25 -15.06 -0.83
C ASN A 362 2.00 -14.16 -0.75
N GLU A 363 1.44 -13.94 0.44
CA GLU A 363 0.25 -13.10 0.60
C GLU A 363 0.54 -11.64 0.29
N ILE A 364 1.71 -11.15 0.74
CA ILE A 364 2.19 -9.80 0.42
C ILE A 364 2.33 -9.62 -1.11
N ARG A 365 2.92 -10.61 -1.80
CA ARG A 365 3.09 -10.59 -3.26
C ARG A 365 1.76 -10.71 -4.01
N ARG A 366 0.79 -11.48 -3.49
CA ARG A 366 -0.55 -11.59 -4.07
C ARG A 366 -1.25 -10.23 -4.10
N GLY A 367 -1.25 -9.48 -2.99
CA GLY A 367 -1.81 -8.12 -2.95
C GLY A 367 -1.16 -7.18 -3.97
N GLN A 368 0.18 -7.19 -4.04
CA GLN A 368 0.92 -6.40 -5.03
C GLN A 368 0.60 -6.78 -6.47
N PHE A 369 0.48 -8.08 -6.74
CA PHE A 369 0.16 -8.56 -8.07
C PHE A 369 -1.28 -8.20 -8.46
N ALA A 370 -2.23 -8.29 -7.54
CA ALA A 370 -3.61 -7.86 -7.76
C ALA A 370 -3.70 -6.37 -8.12
N MET A 371 -2.98 -5.51 -7.40
CA MET A 371 -2.92 -4.07 -7.71
C MET A 371 -2.28 -3.78 -9.07
N LYS A 372 -1.23 -4.52 -9.44
CA LYS A 372 -0.62 -4.42 -10.77
C LYS A 372 -1.57 -4.89 -11.87
N LEU A 373 -2.27 -6.01 -11.66
CA LEU A 373 -3.26 -6.51 -12.60
C LEU A 373 -4.37 -5.48 -12.80
N LYS A 374 -4.91 -4.89 -11.72
CA LYS A 374 -5.88 -3.80 -11.78
C LYS A 374 -5.37 -2.59 -12.55
N ALA A 375 -4.10 -2.22 -12.39
CA ALA A 375 -3.50 -1.12 -13.15
C ALA A 375 -3.35 -1.47 -14.64
N ILE A 376 -2.93 -2.69 -14.97
CA ILE A 376 -2.81 -3.19 -16.35
C ILE A 376 -4.18 -3.27 -17.01
N SER A 377 -5.21 -3.76 -16.32
CA SER A 377 -6.58 -3.82 -16.83
C SER A 377 -7.09 -2.43 -17.21
N ARG A 378 -6.89 -1.41 -16.36
CA ARG A 378 -7.23 -0.02 -16.69
C ARG A 378 -6.50 0.50 -17.93
N GLN A 379 -5.21 0.19 -18.07
CA GLN A 379 -4.46 0.55 -19.28
C GLN A 379 -4.96 -0.21 -20.51
N ALA A 380 -5.38 -1.46 -20.34
CA ALA A 380 -5.89 -2.28 -21.43
C ALA A 380 -7.24 -1.77 -21.97
N GLU A 381 -8.07 -1.13 -21.13
CA GLU A 381 -9.33 -0.49 -21.53
C GLU A 381 -9.11 0.71 -22.47
N GLU A 382 -7.96 1.38 -22.39
CA GLU A 382 -7.59 2.49 -23.29
C GLU A 382 -7.09 2.01 -24.67
N ILE A 383 -6.77 0.72 -24.79
CA ILE A 383 -6.25 0.13 -26.03
C ILE A 383 -7.42 -0.39 -26.87
N GLN A 384 -7.47 0.04 -28.15
CA GLN A 384 -8.39 -0.55 -29.12
C GLN A 384 -7.93 -1.95 -29.52
N TRP A 385 -8.63 -2.95 -29.01
CA TRP A 385 -8.43 -4.34 -29.41
C TRP A 385 -9.24 -4.65 -30.68
N PRO A 386 -8.75 -5.57 -31.54
CA PRO A 386 -9.53 -6.05 -32.67
C PRO A 386 -10.80 -6.76 -32.19
N LYS A 387 -11.78 -6.92 -33.08
CA LYS A 387 -13.05 -7.58 -32.77
C LYS A 387 -12.80 -8.92 -32.09
N ASP A 388 -13.55 -9.16 -31.01
CA ASP A 388 -13.53 -10.43 -30.31
C ASP A 388 -13.83 -11.57 -31.29
N SER A 389 -13.06 -12.66 -31.16
CA SER A 389 -13.22 -13.86 -31.98
C SER A 389 -14.64 -14.43 -31.91
N ASN A 390 -15.34 -14.25 -30.78
CA ASN A 390 -16.71 -14.71 -30.56
C ASN A 390 -17.74 -13.98 -31.45
N HIS A 391 -17.39 -12.82 -31.99
CA HIS A 391 -18.26 -12.04 -32.87
C HIS A 391 -17.90 -12.18 -34.36
N LEU A 392 -16.92 -13.02 -34.70
CA LEU A 392 -16.55 -13.27 -36.08
C LEU A 392 -17.42 -14.39 -36.69
N PRO A 393 -17.83 -14.28 -37.95
CA PRO A 393 -18.60 -15.34 -38.61
C PRO A 393 -17.77 -16.61 -38.73
N VAL A 394 -18.39 -17.75 -38.47
CA VAL A 394 -17.80 -19.08 -38.67
C VAL A 394 -18.13 -19.56 -40.08
N LEU A 395 -17.12 -19.78 -40.90
CA LEU A 395 -17.23 -20.15 -42.32
C LEU A 395 -16.69 -21.56 -42.56
N THR A 396 -17.29 -22.31 -43.49
CA THR A 396 -16.70 -23.58 -43.94
C THR A 396 -15.55 -23.34 -44.92
N TRP A 397 -14.77 -24.37 -45.24
CA TRP A 397 -13.74 -24.29 -46.29
C TRP A 397 -14.34 -23.94 -47.67
N ASP A 398 -15.51 -24.47 -47.99
CA ASP A 398 -16.21 -24.16 -49.25
C ASP A 398 -16.62 -22.69 -49.30
N ASP A 399 -17.13 -22.13 -48.19
CA ASP A 399 -17.49 -20.71 -48.09
C ASP A 399 -16.24 -19.82 -48.22
N PHE A 400 -15.14 -20.19 -47.56
CA PHE A 400 -13.87 -19.49 -47.66
C PHE A 400 -13.33 -19.47 -49.09
N GLU A 401 -13.34 -20.61 -49.79
CA GLU A 401 -12.92 -20.71 -51.19
C GLU A 401 -13.81 -19.87 -52.12
N ALA A 402 -15.13 -19.82 -51.84
CA ALA A 402 -16.05 -18.98 -52.58
C ALA A 402 -15.73 -17.49 -52.39
N GLU A 403 -15.47 -17.04 -51.15
CA GLU A 403 -15.10 -15.65 -50.87
C GLU A 403 -13.75 -15.24 -51.49
N CYS A 404 -12.78 -16.16 -51.54
CA CYS A 404 -11.46 -15.93 -52.16
C CYS A 404 -11.52 -15.56 -53.65
N LYS A 405 -12.64 -15.84 -54.34
CA LYS A 405 -12.84 -15.43 -55.74
C LYS A 405 -12.95 -13.91 -55.90
N THR A 406 -13.37 -13.22 -54.84
CA THR A 406 -13.64 -11.77 -54.87
C THR A 406 -12.74 -10.96 -53.93
N ARG A 407 -12.13 -11.61 -52.93
CA ARG A 407 -11.32 -10.99 -51.88
C ARG A 407 -9.97 -11.67 -51.75
N GLN A 408 -8.96 -10.93 -51.29
CA GLN A 408 -7.63 -11.49 -51.02
C GLN A 408 -7.59 -12.02 -49.58
N LEU A 409 -8.07 -13.25 -49.40
CA LEU A 409 -8.16 -13.89 -48.08
C LEU A 409 -7.07 -14.94 -47.88
N MET A 410 -6.73 -15.19 -46.61
CA MET A 410 -5.88 -16.32 -46.22
C MET A 410 -6.22 -16.78 -44.79
N VAL A 411 -5.96 -18.06 -44.50
CA VAL A 411 -6.17 -18.63 -43.16
C VAL A 411 -4.85 -18.64 -42.41
N ILE A 412 -4.85 -18.11 -41.17
CA ILE A 412 -3.70 -18.19 -40.26
C ILE A 412 -4.23 -18.48 -38.85
N GLY A 413 -3.80 -19.58 -38.26
CA GLY A 413 -4.22 -20.00 -36.92
C GLY A 413 -5.73 -20.22 -36.79
N GLY A 414 -6.40 -20.70 -37.85
CA GLY A 414 -7.85 -20.91 -37.86
C GLY A 414 -8.70 -19.65 -38.10
N PHE A 415 -8.10 -18.47 -38.17
CA PHE A 415 -8.79 -17.23 -38.53
C PHE A 415 -8.61 -16.89 -40.01
N ILE A 416 -9.68 -16.39 -40.62
CA ILE A 416 -9.69 -15.86 -41.98
C ILE A 416 -9.30 -14.37 -41.91
N HIS A 417 -8.25 -14.01 -42.64
CA HIS A 417 -7.74 -12.65 -42.71
C HIS A 417 -7.91 -12.07 -44.10
N ASP A 418 -8.49 -10.87 -44.19
CA ASP A 418 -8.55 -10.10 -45.42
C ASP A 418 -7.31 -9.22 -45.53
N VAL A 419 -6.36 -9.67 -46.34
CA VAL A 419 -5.06 -8.99 -46.52
C VAL A 419 -5.07 -8.03 -47.70
N SER A 420 -6.24 -7.75 -48.30
CA SER A 420 -6.36 -6.92 -49.51
C SER A 420 -5.70 -5.54 -49.37
N THR A 421 -5.80 -4.93 -48.19
CA THR A 421 -5.20 -3.61 -47.90
C THR A 421 -3.78 -3.71 -47.34
N PHE A 422 -3.37 -4.86 -46.81
CA PHE A 422 -2.07 -5.04 -46.14
C PHE A 422 -0.99 -5.61 -47.06
N ILE A 423 -1.39 -6.32 -48.11
CA ILE A 423 -0.48 -7.12 -48.94
C ILE A 423 0.67 -6.30 -49.56
N ASP A 424 0.45 -5.02 -49.85
CA ASP A 424 1.46 -4.11 -50.40
C ASP A 424 2.34 -3.45 -49.32
N GLU A 425 1.86 -3.43 -48.08
CA GLU A 425 2.58 -2.87 -46.91
C GLU A 425 3.42 -3.93 -46.18
N HIS A 426 3.25 -5.20 -46.52
CA HIS A 426 3.94 -6.30 -45.84
C HIS A 426 5.47 -6.15 -45.95
N PRO A 427 6.22 -6.12 -44.83
CA PRO A 427 7.67 -5.89 -44.85
C PRO A 427 8.48 -6.95 -45.61
N GLY A 428 8.01 -8.20 -45.65
CA GLY A 428 8.62 -9.27 -46.45
C GLY A 428 8.30 -9.19 -47.95
N GLY A 429 7.52 -8.19 -48.36
CA GLY A 429 7.11 -7.95 -49.74
C GLY A 429 5.84 -8.68 -50.17
N ARG A 430 5.16 -8.10 -51.16
CA ARG A 430 3.89 -8.57 -51.77
C ARG A 430 3.95 -10.01 -52.28
N ALA A 431 5.10 -10.41 -52.83
CA ALA A 431 5.25 -11.70 -53.51
C ALA A 431 5.02 -12.89 -52.56
N LEU A 432 5.50 -12.80 -51.32
CA LEU A 432 5.38 -13.89 -50.35
C LEU A 432 3.91 -14.14 -49.96
N ILE A 433 3.13 -13.08 -49.73
CA ILE A 433 1.70 -13.20 -49.41
C ILE A 433 0.92 -13.75 -50.59
N LYS A 434 1.19 -13.27 -51.82
CA LYS A 434 0.50 -13.74 -53.03
C LYS A 434 0.55 -15.26 -53.20
N THR A 435 1.65 -15.91 -52.83
CA THR A 435 1.78 -17.38 -52.93
C THR A 435 0.85 -18.15 -51.99
N ARG A 436 0.25 -17.48 -51.01
CA ARG A 436 -0.56 -18.06 -49.94
C ARG A 436 -2.01 -17.58 -49.90
N LEU A 437 -2.44 -16.75 -50.86
CA LEU A 437 -3.84 -16.36 -50.99
C LEU A 437 -4.73 -17.59 -51.24
N GLY A 438 -5.89 -17.63 -50.59
CA GLY A 438 -6.84 -18.74 -50.64
C GLY A 438 -6.35 -20.04 -49.98
N ARG A 439 -5.32 -19.98 -49.13
CA ARG A 439 -4.73 -21.16 -48.47
C ARG A 439 -4.52 -20.93 -46.98
N ASP A 440 -4.29 -22.03 -46.27
CA ASP A 440 -3.74 -22.00 -44.92
C ASP A 440 -2.23 -21.66 -44.96
N ALA A 441 -1.86 -20.57 -44.29
CA ALA A 441 -0.49 -20.09 -44.15
C ALA A 441 0.00 -20.16 -42.69
N THR A 442 -0.71 -20.85 -41.80
CA THR A 442 -0.39 -20.98 -40.37
C THR A 442 1.06 -21.43 -40.17
N THR A 443 1.47 -22.51 -40.83
CA THR A 443 2.84 -23.02 -40.72
C THR A 443 3.87 -22.01 -41.21
N ALA A 444 3.59 -21.27 -42.28
CA ALA A 444 4.51 -20.27 -42.80
C ALA A 444 4.69 -19.09 -41.84
N PHE A 445 3.61 -18.72 -41.11
CA PHE A 445 3.59 -17.61 -40.17
C PHE A 445 4.23 -17.94 -38.81
N TYR A 446 4.10 -19.18 -38.33
CA TYR A 446 4.61 -19.64 -37.03
C TYR A 446 5.89 -20.48 -37.16
N GLY A 447 6.87 -20.00 -37.94
CA GLY A 447 8.24 -20.55 -37.93
C GLY A 447 8.57 -21.59 -39.00
N GLY A 448 7.62 -22.01 -39.83
CA GLY A 448 7.91 -22.84 -41.01
C GLY A 448 8.59 -22.09 -42.15
N VAL A 449 8.48 -20.76 -42.17
CA VAL A 449 9.25 -19.87 -43.05
C VAL A 449 9.86 -18.73 -42.24
N TYR A 450 9.02 -18.04 -41.47
CA TYR A 450 9.47 -17.01 -40.54
C TYR A 450 8.63 -17.08 -39.27
N ASP A 451 9.27 -16.98 -38.12
CA ASP A 451 8.57 -16.95 -36.84
C ASP A 451 8.22 -15.49 -36.51
N HIS A 452 7.00 -15.10 -36.88
CA HIS A 452 6.58 -13.70 -36.81
C HIS A 452 6.48 -13.21 -35.36
N SER A 453 6.87 -11.95 -35.14
CA SER A 453 6.85 -11.35 -33.80
C SER A 453 5.44 -11.12 -33.27
N ASN A 454 5.33 -10.86 -31.96
CA ASN A 454 4.06 -10.45 -31.33
C ASN A 454 3.48 -9.19 -32.00
N GLY A 455 4.33 -8.25 -32.42
CA GLY A 455 3.90 -7.06 -33.15
C GLY A 455 3.25 -7.40 -34.50
N ALA A 456 3.82 -8.32 -35.26
CA ALA A 456 3.23 -8.81 -36.52
C ALA A 456 1.91 -9.55 -36.26
N SER A 457 1.81 -10.32 -35.18
CA SER A 457 0.56 -10.99 -34.78
C SER A 457 -0.54 -10.00 -34.39
N ASN A 458 -0.19 -8.91 -33.69
CA ASN A 458 -1.12 -7.82 -33.33
C ASN A 458 -1.60 -7.02 -34.55
N VAL A 459 -0.74 -6.84 -35.56
CA VAL A 459 -1.15 -6.23 -36.84
C VAL A 459 -2.07 -7.17 -37.60
N LEU A 460 -1.72 -8.46 -37.66
CA LEU A 460 -2.51 -9.47 -38.37
C LEU A 460 -3.93 -9.57 -37.81
N SER A 461 -4.11 -9.51 -36.49
CA SER A 461 -5.44 -9.64 -35.87
C SER A 461 -6.43 -8.54 -36.26
N ARG A 462 -5.96 -7.37 -36.72
CA ARG A 462 -6.82 -6.29 -37.26
C ARG A 462 -7.50 -6.67 -38.58
N TYR A 463 -6.93 -7.63 -39.31
CA TYR A 463 -7.43 -8.07 -40.61
C TYR A 463 -8.37 -9.27 -40.51
N ARG A 464 -8.74 -9.71 -39.30
CA ARG A 464 -9.67 -10.83 -39.10
C ARG A 464 -11.06 -10.48 -39.60
N VAL A 465 -11.63 -11.38 -40.39
CA VAL A 465 -12.97 -11.24 -40.96
C VAL A 465 -13.86 -12.46 -40.72
N GLY A 466 -13.30 -13.57 -40.23
CA GLY A 466 -14.04 -14.80 -39.93
C GLY A 466 -13.17 -15.86 -39.24
N VAL A 467 -13.79 -16.96 -38.85
CA VAL A 467 -13.17 -18.16 -38.28
C VAL A 467 -13.49 -19.35 -39.17
N ILE A 468 -12.52 -20.22 -39.44
CA ILE A 468 -12.77 -21.43 -40.22
C ILE A 468 -13.38 -22.52 -39.33
N SER A 469 -14.47 -23.12 -39.77
CA SER A 469 -15.15 -24.23 -39.10
C SER A 469 -14.21 -25.44 -39.01
N GLY A 470 -14.01 -25.96 -37.79
CA GLY A 470 -13.02 -27.02 -37.53
C GLY A 470 -11.56 -26.55 -37.52
N GLY A 471 -11.30 -25.24 -37.53
CA GLY A 471 -9.96 -24.69 -37.27
C GLY A 471 -9.52 -24.95 -35.82
N TYR A 472 -8.19 -24.93 -35.60
CA TYR A 472 -7.53 -25.29 -34.34
C TYR A 472 -8.08 -24.64 -33.03
N GLU A 473 -8.84 -23.54 -33.10
CA GLU A 473 -9.47 -22.91 -31.93
C GLU A 473 -10.92 -23.35 -31.67
N VAL A 474 -11.64 -23.90 -32.65
CA VAL A 474 -13.07 -24.26 -32.48
C VAL A 474 -13.26 -25.55 -31.67
N GLU A 475 -12.26 -26.44 -31.63
CA GLU A 475 -12.30 -27.66 -30.80
C GLU A 475 -12.07 -27.40 -29.30
N HIS A 476 -11.58 -26.22 -28.90
CA HIS A 476 -11.40 -25.87 -27.49
C HIS A 476 -12.56 -25.04 -26.90
N MET A 477 -13.55 -24.67 -27.72
CA MET A 477 -14.76 -23.95 -27.31
C MET A 477 -16.04 -24.80 -27.38
N LYS A 478 -15.91 -26.10 -27.64
CA LYS A 478 -16.94 -27.11 -27.38
C LYS A 478 -16.51 -27.96 -26.19
#